data_AF-A0A3Q2ZGM7-F1
#
_entry.id   AF-A0A3Q2ZGM7-F1
#
_cell.length_a   1.000
_cell.length_b   1.000
_cell.length_c   1.000
_cell.angle_alpha   90.00
_cell.angle_beta   90.00
_cell.angle_gamma   90.00
#
_symmetry.space_group_name_H-M   'P 1'
#
loop_
_entity.id
_entity.type
_entity.pdbx_description
1 polymer ?
#
loop_
_entity_poly.entity_id
_entity_poly.type
_entity_poly.pdbx_seq_one_letter_code
_entity_poly.pdbx_strand_id
1 'polypeptide(L)'
;GSPWYQDLCYNWEAVDQDNKVKYTLRLCESSPPTSCGSGVAVCARNLSSGVDQAVDLSLQRLTGSVLDYNTTKNCPGSSNNIQSSISFQCGKTMGTPEFVALSQCVHYFEWKTYAACKRDKFKPHKEVPCYVFDSDGKKHDLNPLIKLTDGYLVDDGNDDDVDFYINLCRSL
;
A
#
# COMPACT_ATOMS: atom_id res chain seq x y z
N GLY A 1 -0.86 -11.83 19.52
CA GLY A 1 -1.97 -10.97 19.07
C GLY A 1 -1.83 -10.76 17.58
N SER A 2 -2.93 -10.68 16.84
CA SER A 2 -2.88 -10.40 15.40
C SER A 2 -2.28 -9.00 15.16
N PRO A 3 -1.46 -8.79 14.11
CA PRO A 3 -0.91 -7.48 13.80
C PRO A 3 -2.01 -6.43 13.60
N TRP A 4 -1.76 -5.16 13.94
CA TRP A 4 -2.76 -4.10 13.82
C TRP A 4 -3.08 -3.72 12.36
N TYR A 5 -2.25 -4.12 11.40
CA TYR A 5 -2.38 -3.80 9.98
C TYR A 5 -3.10 -4.87 9.14
N GLN A 6 -3.81 -5.83 9.75
CA GLN A 6 -4.48 -6.92 9.00
C GLN A 6 -5.51 -6.45 7.97
N ASP A 7 -6.12 -5.29 8.18
CA ASP A 7 -7.05 -4.73 7.20
C ASP A 7 -6.34 -4.33 5.89
N LEU A 8 -5.00 -4.28 5.88
CA LEU A 8 -4.18 -3.94 4.72
C LEU A 8 -3.74 -5.17 3.91
N CYS A 9 -4.28 -6.37 4.17
CA CYS A 9 -3.89 -7.59 3.47
C CYS A 9 -4.46 -7.67 2.02
N TYR A 10 -4.03 -6.75 1.16
CA TYR A 10 -4.40 -6.65 -0.26
C TYR A 10 -3.14 -6.67 -1.16
N ASN A 11 -3.33 -6.58 -2.48
CA ASN A 11 -2.23 -6.28 -3.39
C ASN A 11 -1.94 -4.78 -3.34
N TRP A 12 -0.67 -4.43 -3.16
CA TRP A 12 -0.22 -3.04 -3.10
C TRP A 12 0.91 -2.78 -4.06
N GLU A 13 0.90 -1.60 -4.66
CA GLU A 13 1.88 -1.11 -5.59
C GLU A 13 2.32 0.29 -5.19
N ALA A 14 3.59 0.58 -5.44
CA ALA A 14 4.14 1.93 -5.37
C ALA A 14 5.06 2.14 -6.58
N VAL A 15 5.28 3.39 -6.98
CA VAL A 15 6.13 3.69 -8.14
C VAL A 15 7.09 4.82 -7.78
N ASP A 16 8.37 4.59 -8.04
CA ASP A 16 9.38 5.64 -8.17
C ASP A 16 9.41 6.08 -9.64
N GLN A 17 8.81 7.22 -9.93
CA GLN A 17 8.70 7.73 -11.30
C GLN A 17 10.05 8.23 -11.83
N ASP A 18 10.90 8.76 -10.95
CA ASP A 18 12.20 9.33 -11.32
C ASP A 18 13.16 8.25 -11.81
N ASN A 19 13.22 7.13 -11.07
CA ASN A 19 14.08 6.00 -11.42
C ASN A 19 13.35 4.90 -12.19
N LYS A 20 12.07 5.11 -12.51
CA LYS A 20 11.19 4.16 -13.22
C LYS A 20 11.21 2.78 -12.56
N VAL A 21 10.96 2.73 -11.26
CA VAL A 21 10.89 1.48 -10.49
C VAL A 21 9.46 1.27 -10.03
N LYS A 22 8.90 0.10 -10.36
CA LYS A 22 7.61 -0.34 -9.82
C LYS A 22 7.84 -1.29 -8.66
N TYR A 23 7.14 -1.04 -7.56
CA TYR A 23 7.16 -1.87 -6.38
C TYR A 23 5.84 -2.65 -6.28
N THR A 24 5.92 -3.93 -5.91
CA THR A 24 4.76 -4.69 -5.42
C THR A 24 5.04 -5.14 -3.99
N LEU A 25 4.08 -4.93 -3.10
CA LEU A 25 4.20 -5.14 -1.67
C LEU A 25 3.21 -6.19 -1.18
N ARG A 26 3.68 -7.09 -0.33
CA ARG A 26 2.93 -8.16 0.30
C ARG A 26 3.12 -8.09 1.82
N LEU A 27 2.04 -7.79 2.54
CA LEU A 27 2.09 -7.59 4.00
C LEU A 27 1.68 -8.85 4.77
N CYS A 28 0.89 -9.72 4.15
CA CYS A 28 0.27 -10.86 4.80
C CYS A 28 0.37 -12.13 3.95
N GLU A 29 0.24 -13.29 4.59
CA GLU A 29 0.10 -14.56 3.89
C GLU A 29 -1.19 -14.63 3.05
N SER A 30 -2.26 -13.96 3.48
CA SER A 30 -3.51 -13.85 2.72
C SER A 30 -3.44 -12.88 1.54
N SER A 31 -2.45 -11.99 1.50
CA SER A 31 -2.25 -11.05 0.39
C SER A 31 -1.81 -11.80 -0.88
N PRO A 32 -2.18 -11.30 -2.07
CA PRO A 32 -1.67 -11.81 -3.33
C PRO A 32 -0.13 -11.80 -3.40
N PRO A 33 0.50 -12.71 -4.16
CA PRO A 33 1.96 -12.70 -4.37
C PRO A 33 2.45 -11.41 -5.04
N THR A 34 3.68 -11.02 -4.73
CA THR A 34 4.38 -9.96 -5.47
C THR A 34 4.77 -10.44 -6.87
N SER A 35 5.21 -9.52 -7.73
CA SER A 35 5.75 -9.88 -9.06
C SER A 35 7.01 -10.75 -9.00
N CYS A 36 7.72 -10.77 -7.87
CA CYS A 36 8.88 -11.63 -7.63
C CYS A 36 8.51 -12.99 -7.03
N GLY A 37 7.24 -13.21 -6.64
CA GLY A 37 6.74 -14.47 -6.09
C GLY A 37 6.12 -14.35 -4.69
N SER A 38 5.74 -15.50 -4.15
CA SER A 38 4.98 -15.60 -2.90
C SER A 38 5.84 -15.42 -1.64
N GLY A 39 7.12 -15.80 -1.65
CA GLY A 39 8.02 -15.63 -0.49
C GLY A 39 8.56 -14.20 -0.28
N VAL A 40 8.11 -13.23 -1.09
CA VAL A 40 8.70 -11.90 -1.19
C VAL A 40 7.73 -10.86 -0.61
N ALA A 41 8.26 -9.97 0.24
CA ALA A 41 7.53 -8.89 0.89
C ALA A 41 7.49 -7.65 0.03
N VAL A 42 8.63 -7.31 -0.58
CA VAL A 42 8.76 -6.16 -1.48
C VAL A 42 9.55 -6.61 -2.70
N CYS A 43 8.94 -6.45 -3.87
CA CYS A 43 9.58 -6.67 -5.16
C CYS A 43 9.72 -5.32 -5.86
N ALA A 44 10.95 -4.92 -6.16
CA ALA A 44 11.29 -3.72 -6.90
C ALA A 44 11.70 -4.10 -8.32
N ARG A 45 10.94 -3.67 -9.32
CA ARG A 45 11.19 -3.93 -10.73
C ARG A 45 11.59 -2.65 -11.44
N ASN A 46 12.80 -2.63 -11.99
CA ASN A 46 13.19 -1.55 -12.88
C ASN A 46 12.43 -1.69 -14.21
N LEU A 47 11.62 -0.70 -14.57
CA LEU A 47 10.77 -0.73 -15.76
C LEU A 47 11.56 -0.56 -17.06
N SER A 48 12.79 -0.04 -16.99
CA SER A 48 13.65 0.16 -18.16
C SER A 48 14.49 -1.08 -18.47
N SER A 49 15.10 -1.70 -17.45
CA SER A 49 15.97 -2.87 -17.62
C SER A 49 15.26 -4.20 -17.41
N GLY A 50 14.07 -4.21 -16.80
CA GLY A 50 13.33 -5.42 -16.43
C GLY A 50 13.95 -6.20 -15.26
N VAL A 51 14.98 -5.65 -14.60
CA VAL A 51 15.66 -6.30 -13.48
C VAL A 51 14.84 -6.17 -12.21
N ASP A 52 14.65 -7.30 -11.53
CA ASP A 52 13.92 -7.40 -10.26
C ASP A 52 14.88 -7.48 -9.06
N GLN A 53 14.55 -6.78 -7.98
CA GLN A 53 15.21 -6.84 -6.68
C GLN A 53 14.16 -7.16 -5.61
N ALA A 54 14.39 -8.23 -4.83
CA ALA A 54 13.39 -8.78 -3.91
C ALA A 54 13.87 -8.79 -2.46
N VAL A 55 12.98 -8.40 -1.54
CA VAL A 55 13.16 -8.51 -0.09
C VAL A 55 12.20 -9.57 0.45
N ASP A 56 12.74 -10.57 1.13
CA ASP A 56 11.98 -11.75 1.56
C ASP A 56 11.04 -11.45 2.75
N LEU A 57 9.94 -12.20 2.87
CA LEU A 57 8.98 -12.09 3.98
C LEU A 57 9.52 -12.60 5.32
N SER A 58 10.55 -13.44 5.31
CA SER A 58 10.95 -14.27 6.45
C SER A 58 11.54 -13.50 7.63
N LEU A 59 12.11 -12.32 7.41
CA LEU A 59 12.77 -11.52 8.45
C LEU A 59 12.05 -10.19 8.70
N GLN A 60 10.74 -10.31 8.95
CA GLN A 60 9.88 -9.19 9.30
C GLN A 60 10.09 -8.76 10.77
N ARG A 61 10.18 -7.45 11.00
CA ARG A 61 10.19 -6.84 12.33
C ARG A 61 9.24 -5.66 12.41
N LEU A 62 8.33 -5.68 13.38
CA LEU A 62 7.42 -4.56 13.67
C LEU A 62 7.89 -3.82 14.93
N THR A 63 8.23 -2.54 14.81
CA THR A 63 8.63 -1.68 15.92
C THR A 63 7.76 -0.42 15.94
N GLY A 64 6.79 -0.36 16.86
CA GLY A 64 5.82 0.75 16.90
C GLY A 64 4.96 0.78 15.63
N SER A 65 5.09 1.86 14.85
CA SER A 65 4.42 2.04 13.55
C SER A 65 5.34 1.81 12.35
N VAL A 66 6.51 1.19 12.55
CA VAL A 66 7.46 0.88 11.48
C VAL A 66 7.53 -0.63 11.27
N LEU A 67 7.41 -1.04 10.01
CA LEU A 67 7.49 -2.43 9.57
C LEU A 67 8.70 -2.61 8.66
N ASP A 68 9.69 -3.33 9.17
CA ASP A 68 10.94 -3.60 8.48
C ASP A 68 10.94 -5.03 7.93
N TYR A 69 11.37 -5.17 6.68
CA TYR A 69 11.67 -6.44 6.03
C TYR A 69 13.17 -6.50 5.75
N ASN A 70 13.82 -7.53 6.28
CA ASN A 70 15.23 -7.79 6.04
C ASN A 70 15.40 -8.97 5.08
N THR A 71 16.52 -9.03 4.38
CA THR A 71 16.96 -10.24 3.69
C THR A 71 18.44 -10.52 4.01
N THR A 72 18.87 -11.74 3.69
CA THR A 72 20.28 -12.14 3.69
C THR A 72 20.96 -11.87 2.34
N LYS A 73 20.21 -11.36 1.35
CA LYS A 73 20.74 -10.99 0.03
C LYS A 73 21.56 -9.72 0.13
N ASN A 74 22.81 -9.82 -0.29
CA ASN A 74 23.73 -8.68 -0.37
C ASN A 74 23.24 -7.68 -1.41
N CYS A 75 23.41 -6.40 -1.07
CA CYS A 75 23.16 -5.33 -2.01
C CYS A 75 24.35 -5.16 -2.97
N PRO A 76 24.11 -5.00 -4.28
CA PRO A 76 25.19 -4.75 -5.24
C PRO A 76 26.00 -3.51 -4.87
N GLY A 77 27.33 -3.65 -4.76
CA GLY A 77 28.23 -2.53 -4.48
C GLY A 77 28.23 -2.03 -3.04
N SER A 78 27.62 -2.76 -2.10
CA SER A 78 27.61 -2.44 -0.67
C SER A 78 27.86 -3.69 0.18
N SER A 79 28.35 -3.50 1.40
CA SER A 79 28.43 -4.55 2.43
C SER A 79 27.08 -4.78 3.13
N ASN A 80 26.07 -3.96 2.85
CA ASN A 80 24.75 -4.07 3.46
C ASN A 80 23.88 -5.09 2.70
N ASN A 81 22.89 -5.61 3.40
CA ASN A 81 21.83 -6.38 2.76
C ASN A 81 20.75 -5.46 2.21
N ILE A 82 20.01 -5.96 1.24
CA ILE A 82 18.81 -5.27 0.75
C ILE A 82 17.75 -5.29 1.87
N GLN A 83 17.06 -4.17 2.08
CA GLN A 83 16.02 -4.07 3.10
C GLN A 83 14.84 -3.23 2.58
N SER A 84 13.71 -3.33 3.25
CA SER A 84 12.58 -2.41 3.04
C SER A 84 12.00 -1.99 4.38
N SER A 85 11.62 -0.72 4.49
CA SER A 85 11.04 -0.16 5.70
C SER A 85 9.78 0.62 5.35
N ILE A 86 8.66 0.27 5.99
CA ILE A 86 7.37 0.93 5.80
C ILE A 86 7.03 1.69 7.08
N SER A 87 6.99 3.01 6.99
CA SER A 87 6.59 3.89 8.08
C SER A 87 5.11 4.20 7.97
N PHE A 88 4.34 3.76 8.95
CA PHE A 88 2.91 4.01 8.99
C PHE A 88 2.56 5.24 9.83
N GLN A 89 1.61 6.02 9.30
CA GLN A 89 1.08 7.22 9.93
C GLN A 89 -0.45 7.14 9.96
N CYS A 90 -1.07 7.73 10.97
CA CYS A 90 -2.52 7.77 11.06
C CYS A 90 -3.12 8.56 9.89
N GLY A 91 -3.96 7.89 9.10
CA GLY A 91 -4.73 8.43 7.98
C GLY A 91 -6.23 8.24 8.16
N LYS A 92 -7.04 8.87 7.31
CA LYS A 92 -8.50 8.78 7.36
C LYS A 92 -9.04 7.57 6.57
N THR A 93 -8.35 7.20 5.49
CA THR A 93 -8.69 6.11 4.56
C THR A 93 -7.70 4.95 4.72
N MET A 94 -7.90 3.85 3.98
CA MET A 94 -6.92 2.75 3.90
C MET A 94 -5.59 3.26 3.31
N GLY A 95 -5.68 4.28 2.46
CA GLY A 95 -4.53 4.94 1.85
C GLY A 95 -3.78 4.02 0.91
N THR A 96 -2.53 4.37 0.63
CA THR A 96 -1.62 3.64 -0.24
C THR A 96 -0.19 3.78 0.28
N PRO A 97 0.69 2.78 0.04
CA PRO A 97 2.12 2.96 0.26
C PRO A 97 2.71 3.89 -0.80
N GLU A 98 3.45 4.89 -0.36
CA GLU A 98 4.20 5.80 -1.23
C GLU A 98 5.69 5.53 -1.08
N PHE A 99 6.40 5.40 -2.20
CA PHE A 99 7.86 5.33 -2.18
C PHE A 99 8.43 6.69 -1.78
N VAL A 100 9.39 6.69 -0.85
CA VAL A 100 10.02 7.91 -0.33
C VAL A 100 11.45 8.04 -0.80
N ALA A 101 12.25 6.98 -0.62
CA ALA A 101 13.66 7.01 -0.95
C ALA A 101 14.27 5.61 -1.02
N LEU A 102 15.37 5.49 -1.76
CA LEU A 102 16.33 4.40 -1.67
C LEU A 102 17.63 4.95 -1.10
N SER A 103 18.04 4.47 0.08
CA SER A 103 19.29 4.90 0.71
C SER A 103 19.97 3.71 1.38
N GLN A 104 21.28 3.58 1.18
CA GLN A 104 22.08 2.49 1.76
C GLN A 104 21.48 1.09 1.58
N CYS A 105 20.81 0.85 0.45
CA CYS A 105 20.12 -0.38 0.08
C CYS A 105 18.82 -0.69 0.84
N VAL A 106 18.25 0.32 1.50
CA VAL A 106 16.94 0.26 2.14
C VAL A 106 15.93 1.02 1.30
N HIS A 107 14.85 0.34 0.91
CA HIS A 107 13.69 0.95 0.26
C HIS A 107 12.73 1.49 1.32
N TYR A 108 12.56 2.80 1.38
CA TYR A 108 11.68 3.46 2.33
C TYR A 108 10.32 3.78 1.73
N PHE A 109 9.27 3.43 2.45
CA PHE A 109 7.89 3.73 2.12
C PHE A 109 7.22 4.47 3.28
N GLU A 110 6.30 5.37 2.93
CA GLU A 110 5.37 5.97 3.88
C GLU A 110 3.94 5.53 3.55
N TRP A 111 3.15 5.27 4.59
CA TRP A 111 1.77 4.85 4.41
C TRP A 111 0.85 5.49 5.44
N LYS A 112 0.04 6.45 4.97
CA LYS A 112 -1.00 7.08 5.76
C LYS A 112 -2.27 6.23 5.70
N THR A 113 -2.65 5.62 6.82
CA THR A 113 -3.77 4.66 6.86
C THR A 113 -4.54 4.73 8.18
N TYR A 114 -5.85 4.46 8.16
CA TYR A 114 -6.66 4.38 9.37
C TYR A 114 -6.17 3.28 10.33
N ALA A 115 -5.54 2.22 9.81
CA ALA A 115 -5.06 1.11 10.62
C ALA A 115 -3.99 1.55 11.64
N ALA A 116 -3.25 2.63 11.34
CA ALA A 116 -2.24 3.20 12.23
C ALA A 116 -2.83 4.18 13.27
N CYS A 117 -4.14 4.45 13.22
CA CYS A 117 -4.81 5.34 14.15
C CYS A 117 -5.20 4.62 15.44
N LYS A 118 -5.09 5.31 16.57
CA LYS A 118 -5.53 4.77 17.86
C LYS A 118 -7.05 4.71 17.94
N ARG A 119 -7.57 3.71 18.67
CA ARG A 119 -9.00 3.54 19.00
C ARG A 119 -9.91 3.43 17.77
N ASP A 120 -9.40 2.88 16.66
CA ASP A 120 -10.18 2.63 15.45
C ASP A 120 -10.94 3.86 14.92
N LYS A 121 -10.43 5.07 15.19
CA LYS A 121 -11.13 6.35 14.99
C LYS A 121 -11.73 6.53 13.59
N PHE A 122 -11.07 6.00 12.57
CA PHE A 122 -11.49 6.13 11.17
C PHE A 122 -11.71 4.77 10.50
N LYS A 123 -11.74 3.67 11.27
CA LYS A 123 -11.87 2.32 10.75
C LYS A 123 -13.31 2.08 10.26
N PRO A 124 -13.50 1.75 8.98
CA PRO A 124 -14.82 1.44 8.44
C PRO A 124 -15.19 -0.02 8.73
N HIS A 125 -16.43 -0.40 8.42
CA HIS A 125 -16.80 -1.82 8.39
C HIS A 125 -16.03 -2.57 7.29
N LYS A 126 -15.89 -1.94 6.11
CA LYS A 126 -15.07 -2.45 5.01
C LYS A 126 -14.53 -1.32 4.16
N GLU A 127 -13.27 -1.43 3.74
CA GLU A 127 -12.67 -0.62 2.69
C GLU A 127 -11.74 -1.47 1.85
N VAL A 128 -11.58 -1.12 0.58
CA VAL A 128 -10.68 -1.77 -0.38
C VAL A 128 -9.69 -0.76 -0.95
N PRO A 129 -8.55 -1.21 -1.51
CA PRO A 129 -7.63 -0.32 -2.21
C PRO A 129 -8.34 0.55 -3.25
N CYS A 130 -8.12 1.87 -3.19
CA CYS A 130 -8.85 2.87 -3.97
C CYS A 130 -7.97 3.64 -4.95
N TYR A 131 -7.07 2.95 -5.63
CA TYR A 131 -6.15 3.53 -6.58
C TYR A 131 -5.72 2.49 -7.63
N VAL A 132 -5.22 2.98 -8.76
CA VAL A 132 -4.60 2.17 -9.81
C VAL A 132 -3.43 2.93 -10.43
N PHE A 133 -2.49 2.22 -11.05
CA PHE A 133 -1.52 2.79 -11.96
C PHE A 133 -1.93 2.48 -13.41
N ASP A 134 -1.89 3.48 -14.28
CA ASP A 134 -2.11 3.25 -15.72
C ASP A 134 -0.86 2.67 -16.41
N SER A 135 -0.96 2.47 -17.72
CA SER A 135 0.14 1.94 -18.55
C SER A 135 1.39 2.83 -18.55
N ASP A 136 1.24 4.13 -18.29
CA ASP A 136 2.32 5.11 -18.27
C ASP A 136 2.94 5.23 -16.87
N GLY A 137 2.45 4.46 -15.89
CA GLY A 137 2.91 4.50 -14.50
C GLY A 137 2.38 5.71 -13.72
N LYS A 138 1.35 6.38 -14.22
CA LYS A 138 0.68 7.47 -13.51
C LYS A 138 -0.35 6.90 -12.55
N LYS A 139 -0.34 7.43 -11.33
CA LYS A 139 -1.27 7.05 -10.27
C LYS A 139 -2.62 7.74 -10.46
N HIS A 140 -3.69 6.96 -10.44
CA HIS A 140 -5.08 7.43 -10.34
C HIS A 140 -5.58 7.06 -8.95
N ASP A 141 -5.67 8.06 -8.07
CA ASP A 141 -5.99 7.86 -6.66
C ASP A 141 -7.34 8.48 -6.30
N LEU A 142 -8.29 7.64 -5.90
CA LEU A 142 -9.64 8.03 -5.52
C LEU A 142 -9.83 8.16 -4.01
N ASN A 143 -8.78 7.94 -3.19
CA ASN A 143 -8.84 8.16 -1.74
C ASN A 143 -9.41 9.54 -1.33
N PRO A 144 -9.09 10.65 -2.01
CA PRO A 144 -9.64 11.98 -1.66
C PRO A 144 -11.17 12.08 -1.80
N LEU A 145 -11.79 11.19 -2.57
CA LEU A 145 -13.23 11.14 -2.80
C LEU A 145 -13.95 10.18 -1.83
N ILE A 146 -13.25 9.60 -0.85
CA ILE A 146 -13.90 8.76 0.16
C ILE A 146 -14.57 9.66 1.20
N LYS A 147 -15.87 9.47 1.43
CA LYS A 147 -16.60 10.13 2.52
C LYS A 147 -16.52 9.32 3.81
N LEU A 148 -16.41 10.03 4.94
CA LEU A 148 -16.27 9.40 6.26
C LEU A 148 -17.59 9.19 7.02
N THR A 149 -18.62 9.98 6.75
CA THR A 149 -19.84 10.00 7.57
C THR A 149 -21.13 10.12 6.74
N ASP A 150 -21.07 9.98 5.41
CA ASP A 150 -22.20 10.15 4.48
C ASP A 150 -21.88 9.55 3.10
N GLY A 151 -22.82 9.60 2.17
CA GLY A 151 -22.67 9.23 0.76
C GLY A 151 -22.71 10.40 -0.22
N TYR A 152 -22.53 10.07 -1.49
CA TYR A 152 -22.83 10.89 -2.64
C TYR A 152 -24.23 10.50 -3.12
N LEU A 153 -25.14 11.46 -3.17
CA LEU A 153 -26.41 11.29 -3.88
C LEU A 153 -26.10 11.13 -5.37
N VAL A 154 -26.65 10.08 -5.97
CA VAL A 154 -26.52 9.81 -7.40
C VAL A 154 -27.68 10.49 -8.13
N ASP A 155 -27.34 11.26 -9.16
CA ASP A 155 -28.31 11.80 -10.10
C ASP A 155 -28.72 10.70 -11.07
N ASP A 156 -29.96 10.22 -10.96
CA ASP A 156 -30.54 9.20 -11.83
C ASP A 156 -31.46 9.78 -12.92
N GLY A 157 -31.62 11.11 -12.96
CA GLY A 157 -32.45 11.82 -13.93
C GLY A 157 -33.94 11.54 -13.84
N ASN A 158 -34.41 10.82 -12.81
CA ASN A 158 -35.82 10.52 -12.59
C ASN A 158 -36.40 11.40 -11.47
N ASP A 159 -37.71 11.58 -11.50
CA ASP A 159 -38.51 12.30 -10.49
C ASP A 159 -39.14 11.30 -9.49
N ASP A 160 -38.49 10.14 -9.31
CA ASP A 160 -38.93 9.12 -8.36
C ASP A 160 -38.50 9.54 -6.94
N ASP A 161 -39.34 9.32 -5.92
CA ASP A 161 -39.09 9.70 -4.51
C ASP A 161 -37.96 8.89 -3.81
N VAL A 162 -37.03 8.29 -4.56
CA VAL A 162 -36.00 7.38 -4.03
C VAL A 162 -34.61 7.96 -4.23
N ASP A 163 -34.01 8.42 -3.14
CA ASP A 163 -32.61 8.83 -3.14
C ASP A 163 -31.66 7.62 -3.11
N PHE A 164 -30.73 7.57 -4.06
CA PHE A 164 -29.65 6.58 -4.06
C PHE A 164 -28.31 7.18 -3.63
N TYR A 165 -27.71 6.63 -2.57
CA TYR A 165 -26.43 7.09 -2.02
C TYR A 165 -25.32 6.07 -2.23
N ILE A 166 -24.15 6.55 -2.66
CA ILE A 166 -22.93 5.73 -2.79
C ILE A 166 -21.78 6.30 -1.96
N ASN A 167 -20.85 5.44 -1.59
CA ASN A 167 -19.50 5.85 -1.17
C ASN A 167 -18.48 5.19 -2.08
N LEU A 168 -17.24 5.68 -2.07
CA LEU A 168 -16.17 5.11 -2.89
C LEU A 168 -15.28 4.21 -2.06
N CYS A 169 -15.06 2.99 -2.57
CA CYS A 169 -14.15 1.98 -2.03
C CYS A 169 -14.37 1.57 -0.56
N ARG A 170 -15.37 2.12 0.13
CA ARG A 170 -15.63 1.94 1.56
C ARG A 170 -17.13 1.83 1.79
N SER A 171 -17.52 1.11 2.84
CA SER A 171 -18.92 1.07 3.31
C SER A 171 -19.41 2.46 3.72
N LEU A 172 -20.69 2.75 3.46
CA LEU A 172 -21.42 3.83 4.13
C LEU A 172 -21.52 3.56 5.63
#